data_AF-A0AAD8KWD2-F1
#
_entry.id   AF-A0AAD8KWD2-F1
#
_cell.length_a   1.000
_cell.length_b   1.000
_cell.length_c   1.000
_cell.angle_alpha   90.00
_cell.angle_beta   90.00
_cell.angle_gamma   90.00
#
_symmetry.space_group_name_H-M   'P 1'
#
loop_
_entity.id
_entity.type
_entity.pdbx_description
1 polymer ?
#
loop_
_entity_poly.entity_id
_entity_poly.type
_entity_poly.pdbx_seq_one_letter_code
_entity_poly.pdbx_strand_id
1 'polypeptide(L)'
;MLWPENVEIGSCSGYHRFQFHTWCLPLISITFWIFAHTSFFMTTFVNLSPLPLHLRLNRNRSSSSFHLHRSSTSPPFLLRKFTLPKRTVSSVLQTNNGVSSTSDSCSTEPNSFNNDVRIVAVVGDGAISPLKSASWIDVMSHTAERLKWIDDKYEMLVFTDNIHDLNPNAQNLQKVLTTANILLIVSVTKDESVEWIKRYSQNIPNVICFDSSPALENKLGGSFVSVGNKGSLFSKLNKKTKETLELAETISEAWIRHNSDDIRFCLLIIINAYIKPVPVLKNLRAQGFSTLNCMVKNCGRQVMNCLLDPNCRKALQCLNQCSPVDQVCNYKCIASYESPILEEFSLCVLQKHNCLDLDAKIPEKPNVTPMVNFRDQILSHDMAEDLFVGWLGNLDWSWRVVAGQNPAYDQFPCQYQLFYRGKARGSFWYEPVFQVKTLDGKLVWRRRKYRVKRGKVAGTFNFSVLDNGVVSNEYWTIVDVCEDFSWGLFHYSGAARVAGQSYTGAVLVSRNGEYPTNIDKNRLYLALDRCCIKEWELFDVDNCSCEDAPLGLPEGSRLHTILKPDESMIASDA
;
A
#
# COMPACT_ATOMS: atom_id res chain seq x y z
N MET A 1 -39.37 -36.69 38.93
CA MET A 1 -40.56 -35.83 39.01
C MET A 1 -40.17 -34.50 38.38
N LEU A 2 -40.73 -34.22 37.19
CA LEU A 2 -40.88 -32.93 36.48
C LEU A 2 -39.64 -32.07 36.10
N TRP A 3 -39.46 -31.94 34.78
CA TRP A 3 -38.92 -30.76 34.06
C TRP A 3 -39.88 -29.55 34.20
N PRO A 4 -39.45 -28.28 34.01
CA PRO A 4 -39.44 -27.60 32.68
C PRO A 4 -38.28 -26.56 32.47
N GLU A 5 -37.72 -26.41 31.27
CA GLU A 5 -37.96 -25.41 30.18
C GLU A 5 -37.06 -24.13 30.18
N ASN A 6 -36.44 -23.92 29.00
CA ASN A 6 -36.18 -22.67 28.24
C ASN A 6 -35.64 -21.39 28.92
N VAL A 7 -34.49 -20.91 28.42
CA VAL A 7 -34.19 -19.47 28.33
C VAL A 7 -33.74 -19.15 26.90
N GLU A 8 -34.47 -18.21 26.30
CA GLU A 8 -34.40 -17.74 24.92
C GLU A 8 -33.19 -16.84 24.64
N ILE A 9 -32.84 -16.83 23.34
CA ILE A 9 -31.88 -15.97 22.66
C ILE A 9 -32.46 -14.55 22.55
N GLY A 10 -31.81 -13.58 23.20
CA GLY A 10 -32.13 -12.16 23.13
C GLY A 10 -31.43 -11.46 21.97
N SER A 11 -32.21 -10.87 21.08
CA SER A 11 -31.85 -10.15 19.87
C SER A 11 -31.27 -8.75 20.14
N CYS A 12 -30.16 -8.41 19.49
CA CYS A 12 -29.71 -7.02 19.35
C CYS A 12 -30.41 -6.36 18.15
N SER A 13 -31.46 -5.59 18.42
CA SER A 13 -32.04 -4.65 17.46
C SER A 13 -31.74 -3.22 17.91
N GLY A 14 -31.15 -2.44 17.00
CA GLY A 14 -30.76 -1.05 17.25
C GLY A 14 -30.17 -0.40 16.01
N TYR A 15 -30.79 -0.61 14.84
CA TYR A 15 -30.42 0.07 13.60
C TYR A 15 -31.21 1.37 13.45
N HIS A 16 -30.52 2.50 13.58
CA HIS A 16 -31.03 3.78 13.11
C HIS A 16 -31.09 3.76 11.58
N ARG A 17 -32.33 3.80 11.09
CA ARG A 17 -32.75 3.86 9.70
C ARG A 17 -32.54 5.28 9.17
N PHE A 18 -31.49 5.53 8.39
CA PHE A 18 -31.43 6.72 7.55
C PHE A 18 -31.91 6.37 6.13
N GLN A 19 -33.03 6.99 5.77
CA GLN A 19 -33.69 6.87 4.47
C GLN A 19 -32.78 7.39 3.36
N PHE A 20 -32.62 6.57 2.31
CA PHE A 20 -32.13 7.00 1.00
C PHE A 20 -33.16 7.93 0.36
N HIS A 21 -32.81 9.21 0.21
CA HIS A 21 -33.43 10.11 -0.76
C HIS A 21 -32.38 10.60 -1.76
N THR A 22 -32.41 9.96 -2.93
CA THR A 22 -32.26 10.54 -4.27
C THR A 22 -31.62 11.92 -4.38
N TRP A 23 -30.30 12.01 -4.61
CA TRP A 23 -29.69 13.12 -5.36
C TRP A 23 -28.47 12.61 -6.16
N CYS A 24 -28.64 12.66 -7.49
CA CYS A 24 -27.67 12.28 -8.51
C CYS A 24 -26.90 13.52 -9.01
N LEU A 25 -25.64 13.28 -9.46
CA LEU A 25 -24.77 14.12 -10.33
C LEU A 25 -23.91 15.20 -9.64
N PRO A 26 -22.63 15.37 -10.06
CA PRO A 26 -22.16 15.19 -11.43
C PRO A 26 -21.22 14.00 -11.67
N LEU A 27 -21.67 13.17 -12.61
CA LEU A 27 -21.05 11.97 -13.19
C LEU A 27 -20.72 12.25 -14.68
N ILE A 28 -20.22 13.46 -15.00
CA ILE A 28 -20.25 14.01 -16.37
C ILE A 28 -18.87 14.15 -17.04
N SER A 29 -17.72 13.84 -16.42
CA SER A 29 -16.45 14.07 -17.14
C SER A 29 -15.91 12.87 -17.94
N ILE A 30 -16.17 11.62 -17.53
CA ILE A 30 -15.62 10.43 -18.24
C ILE A 30 -16.70 9.77 -19.12
N THR A 31 -17.93 9.66 -18.63
CA THR A 31 -19.04 9.02 -19.37
C THR A 31 -19.55 9.89 -20.51
N PHE A 32 -19.62 11.21 -20.33
CA PHE A 32 -20.19 12.13 -21.31
C PHE A 32 -19.27 12.34 -22.51
N TRP A 33 -17.94 12.27 -22.34
CA TRP A 33 -16.97 12.40 -23.43
C TRP A 33 -16.90 11.14 -24.30
N ILE A 34 -16.99 9.94 -23.69
CA ILE A 34 -17.01 8.67 -24.42
C ILE A 34 -18.32 8.51 -25.21
N PHE A 35 -19.48 8.88 -24.63
CA PHE A 35 -20.76 8.85 -25.35
C PHE A 35 -20.90 9.95 -26.41
N ALA A 36 -20.36 11.16 -26.18
CA ALA A 36 -20.42 12.25 -27.17
C ALA A 36 -19.63 11.93 -28.45
N HIS A 37 -18.55 11.12 -28.38
CA HIS A 37 -17.80 10.70 -29.56
C HIS A 37 -18.35 9.44 -30.25
N THR A 38 -19.12 8.58 -29.56
CA THR A 38 -19.83 7.46 -30.24
C THR A 38 -21.02 7.94 -31.07
N SER A 39 -21.66 9.06 -30.73
CA SER A 39 -22.74 9.65 -31.57
C SER A 39 -22.22 10.38 -32.82
N PHE A 40 -20.94 10.73 -32.88
CA PHE A 40 -20.34 11.39 -34.04
C PHE A 40 -19.83 10.41 -35.11
N PHE A 41 -19.61 9.14 -34.75
CA PHE A 41 -19.22 8.08 -35.69
C PHE A 41 -20.40 7.30 -36.31
N MET A 42 -21.62 7.51 -35.82
CA MET A 42 -22.82 6.79 -36.29
C MET A 42 -23.73 7.62 -37.21
N THR A 43 -23.34 8.85 -37.58
CA THR A 43 -24.10 9.75 -38.46
C THR A 43 -23.45 9.99 -39.84
N THR A 44 -22.42 9.22 -40.19
CA THR A 44 -21.77 9.29 -41.53
C THR A 44 -21.89 8.00 -42.36
N PHE A 45 -22.85 7.13 -42.04
CA PHE A 45 -23.22 5.98 -42.89
C PHE A 45 -24.72 5.71 -42.85
N VAL A 46 -25.55 6.74 -43.06
CA VAL A 46 -26.95 6.56 -43.44
C VAL A 46 -27.31 7.63 -44.46
N ASN A 47 -27.06 7.34 -45.74
CA ASN A 47 -27.82 7.83 -46.90
C ASN A 47 -27.22 7.27 -48.18
N LEU A 48 -27.71 6.10 -48.60
CA LEU A 48 -27.77 5.65 -49.99
C LEU A 48 -28.81 4.53 -50.05
N SER A 49 -30.00 4.88 -50.54
CA SER A 49 -31.14 3.98 -50.80
C SER A 49 -31.04 3.41 -52.25
N PRO A 50 -31.90 2.47 -52.70
CA PRO A 50 -31.45 1.16 -53.19
C PRO A 50 -31.92 0.83 -54.63
N LEU A 51 -31.56 -0.38 -55.14
CA LEU A 51 -32.25 -1.26 -56.13
C LEU A 51 -31.26 -1.89 -57.17
N PRO A 52 -31.57 -3.02 -57.84
CA PRO A 52 -32.14 -4.28 -57.33
C PRO A 52 -31.41 -5.56 -57.83
N LEU A 53 -31.84 -6.68 -57.26
CA LEU A 53 -31.54 -8.10 -57.55
C LEU A 53 -31.33 -8.49 -59.03
N HIS A 54 -30.39 -9.43 -59.26
CA HIS A 54 -30.68 -10.62 -60.08
C HIS A 54 -29.78 -11.83 -59.75
N LEU A 55 -30.44 -12.97 -59.56
CA LEU A 55 -29.90 -14.32 -59.42
C LEU A 55 -29.00 -14.73 -60.59
N ARG A 56 -27.97 -15.56 -60.33
CA ARG A 56 -27.76 -16.82 -61.08
C ARG A 56 -26.83 -17.81 -60.36
N LEU A 57 -27.28 -19.06 -60.42
CA LEU A 57 -26.69 -20.31 -59.92
C LEU A 57 -25.45 -20.76 -60.72
N ASN A 58 -24.47 -21.37 -60.04
CA ASN A 58 -23.85 -22.68 -60.37
C ASN A 58 -22.72 -22.96 -59.35
N ARG A 59 -22.79 -23.97 -58.48
CA ARG A 59 -22.71 -25.43 -58.69
C ARG A 59 -21.28 -25.92 -59.04
N ASN A 60 -20.50 -26.36 -58.04
CA ASN A 60 -20.01 -27.75 -57.89
C ASN A 60 -18.92 -27.95 -56.81
N ARG A 61 -19.21 -28.93 -55.91
CA ARG A 61 -18.36 -30.03 -55.37
C ARG A 61 -17.00 -29.71 -54.71
N SER A 62 -16.85 -29.91 -53.40
CA SER A 62 -16.61 -31.18 -52.65
C SER A 62 -15.19 -31.73 -52.79
N SER A 63 -14.36 -31.53 -51.75
CA SER A 63 -13.89 -32.55 -50.79
C SER A 63 -12.74 -33.46 -51.27
N SER A 64 -11.58 -33.37 -50.61
CA SER A 64 -10.96 -34.54 -49.94
C SER A 64 -9.62 -34.15 -49.31
N SER A 65 -9.46 -34.60 -48.06
CA SER A 65 -8.20 -34.66 -47.32
C SER A 65 -7.32 -35.80 -47.84
N PHE A 66 -6.01 -35.61 -47.87
CA PHE A 66 -5.03 -36.69 -47.76
C PHE A 66 -3.84 -36.26 -46.90
N HIS A 67 -3.62 -37.02 -45.83
CA HIS A 67 -2.37 -37.09 -45.08
C HIS A 67 -1.33 -37.88 -45.90
N LEU A 68 -0.05 -37.50 -45.86
CA LEU A 68 1.02 -38.39 -45.41
C LEU A 68 2.41 -37.71 -45.36
N HIS A 69 3.13 -38.08 -44.30
CA HIS A 69 4.54 -37.84 -44.00
C HIS A 69 5.53 -38.14 -45.13
N ARG A 70 6.62 -37.36 -45.20
CA ARG A 70 7.98 -37.93 -45.31
C ARG A 70 9.08 -36.97 -44.85
N SER A 71 10.15 -37.61 -44.36
CA SER A 71 11.28 -37.15 -43.57
C SER A 71 12.49 -36.65 -44.38
N SER A 72 13.32 -35.83 -43.69
CA SER A 72 14.80 -35.73 -43.69
C SER A 72 15.57 -35.54 -45.01
N THR A 73 16.36 -34.47 -45.15
CA THR A 73 17.82 -34.33 -44.85
C THR A 73 18.38 -33.00 -45.42
N SER A 74 19.40 -32.43 -44.75
CA SER A 74 20.28 -31.30 -45.15
C SER A 74 21.20 -31.67 -46.34
N PRO A 75 21.98 -30.78 -47.05
CA PRO A 75 22.92 -29.72 -46.56
C PRO A 75 23.12 -28.54 -47.60
N PRO A 76 24.28 -27.82 -47.75
CA PRO A 76 25.33 -27.29 -46.85
C PRO A 76 25.58 -25.75 -46.92
N PHE A 77 26.50 -25.30 -46.07
CA PHE A 77 27.16 -24.00 -45.88
C PHE A 77 27.79 -23.31 -47.12
N LEU A 78 27.84 -21.97 -47.09
CA LEU A 78 28.99 -21.16 -47.53
C LEU A 78 29.14 -19.85 -46.72
N LEU A 79 30.36 -19.61 -46.23
CA LEU A 79 30.84 -18.46 -45.46
C LEU A 79 31.00 -17.20 -46.33
N ARG A 80 30.75 -16.02 -45.73
CA ARG A 80 31.59 -14.83 -45.99
C ARG A 80 31.68 -13.91 -44.77
N LYS A 81 32.93 -13.60 -44.41
CA LYS A 81 33.39 -12.75 -43.30
C LYS A 81 33.15 -11.26 -43.60
N PHE A 82 32.80 -10.47 -42.59
CA PHE A 82 33.06 -9.02 -42.55
C PHE A 82 33.58 -8.62 -41.17
N THR A 83 34.66 -7.84 -41.18
CA THR A 83 35.46 -7.36 -40.05
C THR A 83 34.99 -6.00 -39.52
N LEU A 84 35.19 -5.81 -38.20
CA LEU A 84 34.97 -4.62 -37.37
C LEU A 84 35.75 -3.35 -37.80
N PRO A 85 35.38 -2.20 -37.21
CA PRO A 85 36.39 -1.47 -36.42
C PRO A 85 35.92 -1.00 -35.02
N LYS A 86 36.91 -0.89 -34.12
CA LYS A 86 36.87 -0.39 -32.73
C LYS A 86 36.81 1.16 -32.66
N ARG A 87 36.21 1.70 -31.59
CA ARG A 87 36.59 2.98 -30.91
C ARG A 87 35.96 2.99 -29.50
N THR A 88 36.72 2.76 -28.43
CA THR A 88 37.54 3.70 -27.61
C THR A 88 36.70 4.63 -26.73
N VAL A 89 36.77 4.37 -25.43
CA VAL A 89 36.34 5.19 -24.29
C VAL A 89 37.29 6.38 -24.15
N SER A 90 36.74 7.59 -23.95
CA SER A 90 37.49 8.72 -23.38
C SER A 90 36.62 9.47 -22.37
N SER A 91 37.06 9.42 -21.12
CA SER A 91 36.80 10.39 -20.06
C SER A 91 37.51 11.71 -20.38
N VAL A 92 36.84 12.85 -20.21
CA VAL A 92 37.50 14.16 -20.13
C VAL A 92 36.85 15.00 -19.04
N LEU A 93 37.59 15.15 -17.93
CA LEU A 93 37.55 16.33 -17.07
C LEU A 93 38.01 17.54 -17.91
N GLN A 94 37.31 18.67 -17.81
CA GLN A 94 37.95 19.98 -17.96
C GLN A 94 37.43 20.98 -16.92
N THR A 95 38.37 21.41 -16.11
CA THR A 95 38.40 22.56 -15.22
C THR A 95 38.85 23.82 -15.96
N ASN A 96 38.38 24.98 -15.48
CA ASN A 96 39.04 26.31 -15.38
C ASN A 96 38.38 27.50 -16.10
N ASN A 97 37.92 28.42 -15.24
CA ASN A 97 38.21 29.86 -15.18
C ASN A 97 37.95 30.76 -16.40
N GLY A 98 36.85 31.51 -16.32
CA GLY A 98 36.85 32.93 -15.99
C GLY A 98 37.21 33.94 -17.09
N VAL A 99 36.21 34.71 -17.55
CA VAL A 99 36.33 36.16 -17.83
C VAL A 99 35.00 36.85 -17.54
N SER A 100 35.12 37.98 -16.85
CA SER A 100 34.10 38.93 -16.41
C SER A 100 33.48 39.73 -17.57
N SER A 101 32.16 39.92 -17.55
CA SER A 101 31.53 41.11 -18.11
C SER A 101 30.29 41.48 -17.30
N THR A 102 30.42 42.57 -16.57
CA THR A 102 29.41 43.29 -15.80
C THR A 102 28.29 43.84 -16.69
N SER A 103 27.04 43.56 -16.34
CA SER A 103 25.92 44.47 -16.58
C SER A 103 24.82 44.18 -15.57
N ASP A 104 24.64 45.12 -14.65
CA ASP A 104 23.59 45.16 -13.65
C ASP A 104 22.19 45.11 -14.27
N SER A 105 21.33 44.23 -13.77
CA SER A 105 19.90 44.49 -13.74
C SER A 105 19.26 43.72 -12.58
N CYS A 106 18.68 44.48 -11.64
CA CYS A 106 17.87 44.00 -10.53
C CYS A 106 16.89 42.89 -10.94
N SER A 107 17.07 41.71 -10.35
CA SER A 107 16.01 40.72 -10.24
C SER A 107 15.99 40.24 -8.81
N THR A 108 14.92 40.63 -8.11
CA THR A 108 14.44 40.06 -6.84
C THR A 108 14.73 38.58 -6.75
N GLU A 109 15.58 38.21 -5.79
CA GLU A 109 15.76 36.81 -5.43
C GLU A 109 14.40 36.21 -5.04
N PRO A 110 14.06 35.01 -5.54
CA PRO A 110 12.96 34.27 -4.96
C PRO A 110 13.38 33.87 -3.55
N ASN A 111 12.63 34.34 -2.53
CA ASN A 111 12.76 33.90 -1.14
C ASN A 111 13.16 32.43 -1.10
N SER A 112 14.35 32.13 -0.58
CA SER A 112 14.76 30.77 -0.31
C SER A 112 13.75 30.20 0.69
N PHE A 113 12.81 29.37 0.21
CA PHE A 113 12.01 28.56 1.10
C PHE A 113 13.01 27.75 1.93
N ASN A 114 13.02 27.97 3.24
CA ASN A 114 13.81 27.15 4.14
C ASN A 114 13.25 25.72 3.99
N ASN A 115 13.98 24.86 3.30
CA ASN A 115 13.50 23.55 2.81
C ASN A 115 13.39 22.48 3.91
N ASP A 116 13.70 22.87 5.15
CA ASP A 116 13.76 21.99 6.31
C ASP A 116 12.38 21.98 6.99
N VAL A 117 11.84 20.77 7.17
CA VAL A 117 10.53 20.57 7.81
C VAL A 117 10.77 20.30 9.28
N ARG A 118 10.26 21.20 10.13
CA ARG A 118 10.28 21.07 11.57
C ARG A 118 8.87 20.93 12.13
N ILE A 119 8.63 19.81 12.79
CA ILE A 119 7.38 19.45 13.46
C ILE A 119 7.65 19.46 14.96
N VAL A 120 6.79 20.11 15.72
CA VAL A 120 6.78 20.01 17.18
C VAL A 120 5.51 19.29 17.58
N ALA A 121 5.63 18.18 18.29
CA ALA A 121 4.52 17.45 18.87
C ALA A 121 4.47 17.69 20.38
N VAL A 122 3.30 18.06 20.89
CA VAL A 122 3.03 18.17 22.33
C VAL A 122 1.93 17.18 22.67
N VAL A 123 2.25 16.23 23.55
CA VAL A 123 1.32 15.18 23.99
C VAL A 123 0.94 15.37 25.45
N GLY A 124 -0.28 15.01 25.84
CA GLY A 124 -0.69 14.98 27.23
C GLY A 124 0.25 14.10 28.07
N ASP A 125 0.76 14.61 29.19
CA ASP A 125 1.63 13.84 30.08
C ASP A 125 0.87 12.62 30.66
N GLY A 126 1.44 11.43 30.51
CA GLY A 126 0.81 10.16 30.87
C GLY A 126 -0.38 9.74 29.97
N ALA A 127 -0.66 10.46 28.88
CA ALA A 127 -1.78 10.14 27.99
C ALA A 127 -1.53 8.85 27.19
N ILE A 128 -2.61 8.06 27.05
CA ILE A 128 -2.60 6.76 26.38
C ILE A 128 -3.30 6.86 25.04
N SER A 129 -2.69 6.25 24.02
CA SER A 129 -3.21 6.18 22.66
C SER A 129 -4.19 5.01 22.48
N PRO A 130 -5.07 5.08 21.46
CA PRO A 130 -5.92 3.95 21.08
C PRO A 130 -5.14 2.81 20.38
N LEU A 131 -3.84 2.96 20.13
CA LEU A 131 -2.99 1.95 19.49
C LEU A 131 -2.52 0.92 20.54
N LYS A 132 -3.39 -0.05 20.85
CA LYS A 132 -3.18 -1.10 21.86
C LYS A 132 -2.64 -0.55 23.21
N SER A 133 -3.16 0.60 23.63
CA SER A 133 -2.79 1.28 24.89
C SER A 133 -1.33 1.71 25.00
N ALA A 134 -0.61 1.90 23.88
CA ALA A 134 0.70 2.52 23.89
C ALA A 134 0.62 3.98 24.34
N SER A 135 1.66 4.49 25.00
CA SER A 135 1.71 5.90 25.41
C SER A 135 1.81 6.82 24.18
N TRP A 136 1.20 8.01 24.22
CA TRP A 136 1.31 8.95 23.11
C TRP A 136 2.74 9.46 22.89
N ILE A 137 3.56 9.53 23.95
CA ILE A 137 4.98 9.91 23.85
C ILE A 137 5.75 8.88 23.03
N ASP A 138 5.50 7.58 23.23
CA ASP A 138 6.15 6.51 22.46
C ASP A 138 5.67 6.51 21.01
N VAL A 139 4.36 6.65 20.77
CA VAL A 139 3.78 6.69 19.41
C VAL A 139 4.34 7.86 18.61
N MET A 140 4.43 9.06 19.20
CA MET A 140 4.95 10.25 18.51
C MET A 140 6.47 10.18 18.32
N SER A 141 7.21 9.64 19.28
CA SER A 141 8.66 9.43 19.14
C SER A 141 8.96 8.41 18.03
N HIS A 142 8.18 7.33 17.98
CA HIS A 142 8.27 6.35 16.91
C HIS A 142 7.92 6.98 15.54
N THR A 143 6.84 7.78 15.47
CA THR A 143 6.46 8.52 14.26
C THR A 143 7.59 9.45 13.79
N ALA A 144 8.27 10.13 14.72
CA ALA A 144 9.39 11.01 14.42
C ALA A 144 10.56 10.27 13.74
N GLU A 145 10.88 9.05 14.19
CA GLU A 145 11.89 8.23 13.53
C GLU A 145 11.45 7.80 12.12
N ARG A 146 10.19 7.38 11.98
CA ARG A 146 9.62 6.93 10.70
C ARG A 146 9.54 8.03 9.65
N LEU A 147 9.41 9.30 10.04
CA LEU A 147 9.44 10.44 9.12
C LEU A 147 10.80 10.61 8.44
N LYS A 148 11.90 10.29 9.13
CA LYS A 148 13.27 10.34 8.58
C LYS A 148 13.52 9.31 7.48
N TRP A 149 12.63 8.34 7.33
CA TRP A 149 12.69 7.38 6.23
C TRP A 149 12.17 7.97 4.92
N ILE A 150 11.31 9.00 5.01
CA ILE A 150 10.78 9.73 3.86
C ILE A 150 11.76 10.80 3.40
N ASP A 151 12.27 11.60 4.34
CA ASP A 151 13.28 12.64 4.11
C ASP A 151 14.09 12.78 5.41
N ASP A 152 15.40 12.59 5.34
CA ASP A 152 16.27 12.65 6.52
C ASP A 152 16.40 14.06 7.12
N LYS A 153 15.96 15.07 6.38
CA LYS A 153 15.84 16.46 6.84
C LYS A 153 14.55 16.75 7.59
N TYR A 154 13.62 15.79 7.67
CA TYR A 154 12.44 15.93 8.52
C TYR A 154 12.84 15.81 9.98
N GLU A 155 12.57 16.86 10.74
CA GLU A 155 12.79 16.88 12.18
C GLU A 155 11.44 16.96 12.87
N MET A 156 11.18 15.98 13.73
CA MET A 156 10.04 16.00 14.63
C MET A 156 10.56 15.91 16.07
N LEU A 157 10.22 16.90 16.88
CA LEU A 157 10.55 16.96 18.30
C LEU A 157 9.29 16.71 19.11
N VAL A 158 9.37 15.83 20.11
CA VAL A 158 8.23 15.40 20.91
C VAL A 158 8.40 15.86 22.36
N PHE A 159 7.36 16.48 22.90
CA PHE A 159 7.30 17.02 24.25
C PHE A 159 6.03 16.57 24.94
N THR A 160 6.05 16.50 26.27
CA THR A 160 4.85 16.36 27.09
C THR A 160 4.27 17.73 27.45
N ASP A 161 2.99 17.77 27.80
CA ASP A 161 2.29 18.98 28.27
C ASP A 161 2.62 19.40 29.71
N ASN A 162 3.58 18.72 30.37
CA ASN A 162 4.15 19.07 31.67
C ASN A 162 5.04 20.34 31.59
N ILE A 163 4.39 21.44 31.25
CA ILE A 163 4.98 22.73 30.90
C ILE A 163 4.68 23.70 32.04
N HIS A 164 5.64 23.88 32.94
CA HIS A 164 5.61 24.91 33.98
C HIS A 164 6.72 25.92 33.70
N ASP A 165 6.49 27.22 33.98
CA ASP A 165 7.41 28.31 33.58
C ASP A 165 8.84 28.20 34.16
N LEU A 166 9.04 27.41 35.21
CA LEU A 166 10.34 27.11 35.82
C LEU A 166 11.02 25.85 35.25
N ASN A 167 10.38 25.13 34.34
CA ASN A 167 10.89 23.90 33.75
C ASN A 167 11.82 24.22 32.56
N PRO A 168 13.08 23.74 32.54
CA PRO A 168 13.97 23.86 31.38
C PRO A 168 13.35 23.34 30.08
N ASN A 169 12.46 22.34 30.16
CA ASN A 169 11.74 21.81 29.00
C ASN A 169 10.77 22.84 28.40
N ALA A 170 10.15 23.69 29.21
CA ALA A 170 9.26 24.75 28.74
C ALA A 170 10.02 25.82 27.95
N GLN A 171 11.20 26.21 28.43
CA GLN A 171 12.07 27.16 27.72
C GLN A 171 12.58 26.59 26.39
N ASN A 172 12.96 25.31 26.38
CA ASN A 172 13.36 24.64 25.15
C ASN A 172 12.19 24.54 24.15
N LEU A 173 11.01 24.12 24.62
CA LEU A 173 9.79 24.06 23.81
C LEU A 173 9.47 25.42 23.18
N GLN A 174 9.47 26.49 23.99
CA GLN A 174 9.24 27.85 23.51
C GLN A 174 10.22 28.23 22.39
N LYS A 175 11.51 27.93 22.57
CA LYS A 175 12.54 28.20 21.56
C LYS A 175 12.25 27.45 20.27
N VAL A 176 11.95 26.16 20.31
CA VAL A 176 11.73 25.36 19.09
C VAL A 176 10.44 25.73 18.37
N LEU A 177 9.39 26.14 19.08
CA LEU A 177 8.12 26.59 18.49
C LEU A 177 8.31 27.81 17.56
N THR A 178 9.28 28.68 17.81
CA THR A 178 9.58 29.83 16.93
C THR A 178 10.01 29.43 15.51
N THR A 179 10.48 28.19 15.34
CA THR A 179 10.99 27.63 14.08
C THR A 179 10.11 26.52 13.53
N ALA A 180 8.99 26.19 14.20
CA ALA A 180 8.14 25.08 13.81
C ALA A 180 7.29 25.42 12.58
N ASN A 181 7.23 24.52 11.61
CA ASN A 181 6.30 24.62 10.49
C ASN A 181 4.93 23.99 10.83
N ILE A 182 4.94 22.96 11.68
CA ILE A 182 3.76 22.23 12.15
C ILE A 182 3.83 22.07 13.67
N LEU A 183 2.74 22.41 14.35
CA LEU A 183 2.49 22.05 15.74
C LEU A 183 1.39 20.99 15.80
N LEU A 184 1.74 19.80 16.24
CA LEU A 184 0.83 18.69 16.50
C LEU A 184 0.53 18.63 18.00
N ILE A 185 -0.73 18.69 18.40
CA ILE A 185 -1.16 18.65 19.80
C ILE A 185 -2.07 17.44 19.98
N VAL A 186 -1.74 16.56 20.93
CA VAL A 186 -2.49 15.31 21.14
C VAL A 186 -2.79 15.10 22.61
N SER A 187 -4.06 14.87 22.95
CA SER A 187 -4.50 14.60 24.32
C SER A 187 -4.10 15.65 25.37
N VAL A 188 -3.99 16.93 24.99
CA VAL A 188 -3.69 18.03 25.92
C VAL A 188 -4.99 18.63 26.45
N THR A 189 -5.23 18.47 27.74
CA THR A 189 -6.49 18.88 28.39
C THR A 189 -6.31 19.77 29.61
N LYS A 190 -5.09 19.90 30.15
CA LYS A 190 -4.80 20.76 31.31
C LYS A 190 -4.92 22.24 30.93
N ASP A 191 -5.70 23.01 31.67
CA ASP A 191 -5.97 24.42 31.38
C ASP A 191 -4.68 25.26 31.30
N GLU A 192 -3.74 25.07 32.23
CA GLU A 192 -2.44 25.77 32.23
C GLU A 192 -1.66 25.50 30.93
N SER A 193 -1.58 24.24 30.51
CA SER A 193 -0.90 23.83 29.29
C SER A 193 -1.60 24.39 28.04
N VAL A 194 -2.93 24.39 28.02
CA VAL A 194 -3.75 24.94 26.93
C VAL A 194 -3.48 26.45 26.78
N GLU A 195 -3.52 27.21 27.88
CA GLU A 195 -3.24 28.64 27.85
C GLU A 195 -1.82 28.95 27.40
N TRP A 196 -0.84 28.18 27.91
CA TRP A 196 0.56 28.31 27.53
C TRP A 196 0.75 28.07 26.02
N ILE A 197 0.20 26.97 25.50
CA ILE A 197 0.32 26.63 24.07
C ILE A 197 -0.34 27.69 23.21
N LYS A 198 -1.52 28.21 23.58
CA LYS A 198 -2.19 29.30 22.85
C LYS A 198 -1.34 30.56 22.79
N ARG A 199 -0.60 30.88 23.85
CA ARG A 199 0.28 32.05 23.90
C ARG A 199 1.45 31.93 22.93
N TYR A 200 2.06 30.75 22.80
CA TYR A 200 3.29 30.57 22.04
C TYR A 200 3.14 29.94 20.65
N SER A 201 1.93 29.51 20.26
CA SER A 201 1.66 28.90 18.94
C SER A 201 1.08 29.85 17.88
N GLN A 202 0.86 31.13 18.22
CA GLN A 202 0.14 32.09 17.37
C GLN A 202 0.72 32.22 15.94
N ASN A 203 2.05 32.21 15.82
CA ASN A 203 2.75 32.42 14.56
C ASN A 203 2.96 31.14 13.73
N ILE A 204 2.64 29.97 14.27
CA ILE A 204 2.87 28.69 13.58
C ILE A 204 1.75 28.50 12.55
N PRO A 205 2.03 28.38 11.24
CA PRO A 205 0.99 28.39 10.21
C PRO A 205 0.10 27.14 10.20
N ASN A 206 0.63 26.00 10.65
CA ASN A 206 -0.08 24.74 10.70
C ASN A 206 -0.14 24.23 12.16
N VAL A 207 -1.31 24.26 12.76
CA VAL A 207 -1.59 23.76 14.11
C VAL A 207 -2.70 22.74 14.00
N ILE A 208 -2.47 21.53 14.48
CA ILE A 208 -3.49 20.49 14.48
C ILE A 208 -3.59 19.82 15.84
N CYS A 209 -4.82 19.70 16.32
CA CYS A 209 -5.18 19.24 17.64
C CYS A 209 -6.05 18.00 17.49
N PHE A 210 -5.65 16.93 18.18
CA PHE A 210 -6.40 15.69 18.27
C PHE A 210 -6.67 15.34 19.72
N ASP A 211 -7.89 14.90 20.01
CA ASP A 211 -8.33 14.43 21.33
C ASP A 211 -7.95 15.40 22.48
N SER A 212 -7.86 16.69 22.17
CA SER A 212 -7.37 17.76 23.06
C SER A 212 -8.49 18.74 23.41
N SER A 213 -8.22 19.68 24.32
CA SER A 213 -9.19 20.70 24.72
C SER A 213 -9.76 21.46 23.52
N PRO A 214 -11.09 21.67 23.44
CA PRO A 214 -11.73 22.42 22.35
C PRO A 214 -11.34 23.90 22.33
N ALA A 215 -10.67 24.42 23.36
CA ALA A 215 -10.12 25.76 23.38
C ALA A 215 -8.87 25.92 22.49
N LEU A 216 -8.27 24.80 22.03
CA LEU A 216 -7.20 24.76 21.03
C LEU A 216 -7.81 24.62 19.64
N GLU A 217 -7.50 25.54 18.74
CA GLU A 217 -8.09 25.61 17.41
C GLU A 217 -7.14 25.08 16.34
N ASN A 218 -7.69 24.32 15.39
CA ASN A 218 -6.96 23.86 14.22
C ASN A 218 -6.70 25.03 13.26
N LYS A 219 -5.49 25.08 12.69
CA LYS A 219 -5.07 26.07 11.71
C LYS A 219 -4.27 25.38 10.61
N LEU A 220 -4.64 25.59 9.35
CA LEU A 220 -3.94 25.02 8.19
C LEU A 220 -3.63 26.13 7.18
N GLY A 221 -2.38 26.23 6.76
CA GLY A 221 -1.92 27.30 5.86
C GLY A 221 -2.20 28.71 6.40
N GLY A 222 -2.20 28.87 7.73
CA GLY A 222 -2.50 30.13 8.43
C GLY A 222 -3.99 30.45 8.62
N SER A 223 -4.90 29.59 8.15
CA SER A 223 -6.35 29.79 8.28
C SER A 223 -6.94 28.84 9.32
N PHE A 224 -7.79 29.35 10.22
CA PHE A 224 -8.49 28.52 11.20
C PHE A 224 -9.50 27.58 10.53
N VAL A 225 -9.59 26.35 11.04
CA VAL A 225 -10.46 25.30 10.52
C VAL A 225 -11.35 24.81 11.65
N SER A 226 -12.67 25.04 11.51
CA SER A 226 -13.67 24.46 12.41
C SER A 226 -14.03 23.06 11.92
N VAL A 227 -13.79 22.06 12.78
CA VAL A 227 -14.28 20.69 12.60
C VAL A 227 -15.54 20.54 13.48
N GLY A 228 -16.64 21.20 13.11
CA GLY A 228 -17.85 21.15 13.94
C GLY A 228 -19.02 22.01 13.48
N ASN A 229 -19.77 21.57 12.46
CA ASN A 229 -21.23 21.42 12.42
C ASN A 229 -21.69 21.29 10.96
N LYS A 230 -22.28 20.15 10.61
CA LYS A 230 -23.02 19.93 9.36
C LYS A 230 -24.33 20.72 9.42
N GLY A 231 -24.28 22.02 9.13
CA GLY A 231 -25.45 22.87 9.14
C GLY A 231 -25.25 24.07 8.23
N SER A 232 -25.76 23.96 7.00
CA SER A 232 -26.16 25.05 6.10
C SER A 232 -25.23 26.26 6.04
N LEU A 233 -24.36 26.35 5.01
CA LEU A 233 -23.91 27.61 4.37
C LEU A 233 -23.06 27.31 3.12
N PHE A 234 -23.62 26.59 2.14
CA PHE A 234 -23.02 26.50 0.81
C PHE A 234 -23.44 27.69 -0.05
N SER A 235 -22.83 28.86 0.20
CA SER A 235 -22.82 29.94 -0.79
C SER A 235 -21.47 30.65 -0.79
N LYS A 236 -20.71 30.46 -1.88
CA LYS A 236 -19.49 31.21 -2.27
C LYS A 236 -18.27 31.07 -1.35
N LEU A 237 -17.77 29.86 -1.13
CA LEU A 237 -16.41 29.68 -0.60
C LEU A 237 -15.36 29.85 -1.71
N ASN A 238 -14.24 30.53 -1.39
CA ASN A 238 -13.09 30.64 -2.29
C ASN A 238 -12.42 29.28 -2.49
N LYS A 239 -11.81 29.03 -3.66
CA LYS A 239 -11.21 27.74 -4.05
C LYS A 239 -10.18 27.24 -3.01
N LYS A 240 -9.32 28.14 -2.53
CA LYS A 240 -8.30 27.85 -1.50
C LYS A 240 -8.92 27.36 -0.18
N THR A 241 -10.07 27.92 0.21
CA THR A 241 -10.78 27.53 1.43
C THR A 241 -11.40 26.14 1.29
N LYS A 242 -11.87 25.80 0.09
CA LYS A 242 -12.42 24.47 -0.21
C LYS A 242 -11.34 23.38 -0.14
N GLU A 243 -10.17 23.61 -0.74
CA GLU A 243 -9.03 22.66 -0.70
C GLU A 243 -8.55 22.43 0.74
N THR A 244 -8.47 23.48 1.56
CA THR A 244 -8.14 23.34 3.00
C THR A 244 -9.19 22.55 3.78
N LEU A 245 -10.48 22.69 3.46
CA LEU A 245 -11.56 21.94 4.11
C LEU A 245 -11.49 20.44 3.75
N GLU A 246 -11.33 20.12 2.46
CA GLU A 246 -11.18 18.73 1.99
C GLU A 246 -9.94 18.06 2.59
N LEU A 247 -8.84 18.81 2.73
CA LEU A 247 -7.64 18.34 3.42
C LEU A 247 -7.91 18.05 4.89
N ALA A 248 -8.63 18.93 5.60
CA ALA A 248 -8.98 18.72 7.00
C ALA A 248 -9.91 17.52 7.21
N GLU A 249 -10.88 17.31 6.32
CA GLU A 249 -11.72 16.10 6.31
C GLU A 249 -10.86 14.84 6.13
N THR A 250 -9.95 14.85 5.15
CA THR A 250 -9.02 13.73 4.90
C THR A 250 -8.15 13.41 6.12
N ILE A 251 -7.64 14.45 6.80
CA ILE A 251 -6.85 14.29 8.03
C ILE A 251 -7.70 13.69 9.15
N SER A 252 -8.92 14.17 9.33
CA SER A 252 -9.86 13.67 10.34
C SER A 252 -10.20 12.20 10.10
N GLU A 253 -10.53 11.83 8.86
CA GLU A 253 -10.83 10.46 8.46
C GLU A 253 -9.65 9.51 8.66
N ALA A 254 -8.42 9.96 8.40
CA ALA A 254 -7.23 9.16 8.66
C ALA A 254 -6.97 8.99 10.16
N TRP A 255 -7.10 10.06 10.95
CA TRP A 255 -6.88 10.01 12.40
C TRP A 255 -7.78 9.00 13.13
N ILE A 256 -9.07 8.95 12.77
CA ILE A 256 -10.04 8.05 13.40
C ILE A 256 -9.81 6.56 13.08
N ARG A 257 -8.92 6.22 12.13
CA ARG A 257 -8.55 4.83 11.84
C ARG A 257 -7.53 4.26 12.83
N HIS A 258 -7.01 5.07 13.73
CA HIS A 258 -6.20 4.65 14.89
C HIS A 258 -5.03 3.71 14.54
N ASN A 259 -4.18 4.12 13.59
CA ASN A 259 -2.96 3.40 13.26
C ASN A 259 -1.80 4.34 12.94
N SER A 260 -0.56 3.86 13.07
CA SER A 260 0.65 4.69 12.95
C SER A 260 0.91 5.20 11.54
N ASP A 261 0.55 4.43 10.51
CA ASP A 261 0.73 4.86 9.13
C ASP A 261 -0.18 6.04 8.78
N ASP A 262 -1.40 6.07 9.32
CA ASP A 262 -2.32 7.20 9.18
C ASP A 262 -1.86 8.44 9.95
N ILE A 263 -1.28 8.28 11.15
CA ILE A 263 -0.68 9.41 11.88
C ILE A 263 0.44 10.05 11.05
N ARG A 264 1.32 9.23 10.48
CA ARG A 264 2.38 9.70 9.58
C ARG A 264 1.79 10.33 8.33
N PHE A 265 0.77 9.73 7.73
CA PHE A 265 0.09 10.24 6.56
C PHE A 265 -0.51 11.63 6.79
N CYS A 266 -1.18 11.86 7.93
CA CYS A 266 -1.70 13.17 8.33
C CYS A 266 -0.63 14.26 8.30
N LEU A 267 0.59 13.95 8.77
CA LEU A 267 1.71 14.90 8.74
C LEU A 267 2.21 15.12 7.31
N LEU A 268 2.37 14.05 6.54
CA LEU A 268 2.87 14.14 5.16
C LEU A 268 1.94 14.97 4.25
N ILE A 269 0.62 14.89 4.42
CA ILE A 269 -0.31 15.68 3.61
C ILE A 269 -0.28 17.17 3.95
N ILE A 270 -0.07 17.52 5.23
CA ILE A 270 0.14 18.92 5.64
C ILE A 270 1.44 19.45 5.04
N ILE A 271 2.52 18.67 5.10
CA ILE A 271 3.81 19.02 4.49
C ILE A 271 3.64 19.25 2.98
N ASN A 272 3.00 18.31 2.29
CA ASN A 272 2.77 18.39 0.85
C ASN A 272 1.93 19.59 0.44
N ALA A 273 0.90 19.93 1.22
CA ALA A 273 -0.02 21.01 0.90
C ALA A 273 0.57 22.41 1.17
N TYR A 274 1.34 22.58 2.25
CA TYR A 274 1.71 23.91 2.74
C TYR A 274 3.20 24.19 2.87
N ILE A 275 4.07 23.18 2.79
CA ILE A 275 5.50 23.35 3.04
C ILE A 275 6.30 23.02 1.78
N LYS A 276 6.29 21.75 1.34
CA LYS A 276 6.98 21.31 0.12
C LYS A 276 6.38 20.01 -0.43
N PRO A 277 6.45 19.76 -1.75
CA PRO A 277 5.97 18.52 -2.34
C PRO A 277 6.61 17.29 -1.71
N VAL A 278 5.80 16.28 -1.41
CA VAL A 278 6.25 15.01 -0.86
C VAL A 278 6.16 13.93 -1.95
N PRO A 279 7.30 13.36 -2.41
CA PRO A 279 7.30 12.43 -3.55
C PRO A 279 6.37 11.23 -3.41
N VAL A 280 6.26 10.63 -2.20
CA VAL A 280 5.39 9.47 -1.95
C VAL A 280 3.89 9.80 -2.05
N LEU A 281 3.53 11.08 -2.01
CA LEU A 281 2.14 11.55 -2.15
C LEU A 281 1.82 12.03 -3.57
N LYS A 282 2.73 11.87 -4.55
CA LYS A 282 2.49 12.31 -5.93
C LYS A 282 1.23 11.62 -6.47
N ASN A 283 0.23 12.45 -6.82
CA ASN A 283 -1.15 12.07 -7.11
C ASN A 283 -1.30 10.78 -7.93
N LEU A 284 -1.92 9.77 -7.31
CA LEU A 284 -2.10 8.42 -7.85
C LEU A 284 -3.35 8.29 -8.74
N ARG A 285 -4.00 9.40 -9.09
CA ARG A 285 -5.21 9.44 -9.92
C ARG A 285 -4.92 10.06 -11.28
N ALA A 286 -5.68 9.63 -12.27
CA ALA A 286 -5.71 10.24 -13.60
C ALA A 286 -5.98 11.75 -13.49
N GLN A 287 -4.99 12.56 -13.86
CA GLN A 287 -5.16 14.00 -13.96
C GLN A 287 -5.09 14.42 -15.42
N GLY A 288 -6.18 15.04 -15.89
CA GLY A 288 -6.20 15.81 -17.14
C GLY A 288 -6.46 15.02 -18.42
N PHE A 289 -6.56 15.79 -19.50
CA PHE A 289 -6.85 15.31 -20.86
C PHE A 289 -5.76 14.39 -21.43
N SER A 290 -4.50 14.53 -21.00
CA SER A 290 -3.38 13.69 -21.43
C SER A 290 -3.57 12.22 -21.04
N THR A 291 -3.98 11.98 -19.79
CA THR A 291 -4.25 10.65 -19.25
C THR A 291 -5.38 9.95 -20.03
N LEU A 292 -6.50 10.67 -20.22
CA LEU A 292 -7.66 10.16 -20.96
C LEU A 292 -7.30 9.86 -22.43
N ASN A 293 -6.54 10.76 -23.07
CA ASN A 293 -6.08 10.55 -24.45
C ASN A 293 -5.17 9.32 -24.57
N CYS A 294 -4.27 9.09 -23.60
CA CYS A 294 -3.47 7.87 -23.56
C CYS A 294 -4.34 6.61 -23.46
N MET A 295 -5.30 6.60 -22.54
CA MET A 295 -6.19 5.45 -22.33
C MET A 295 -7.03 5.15 -23.57
N VAL A 296 -7.66 6.16 -24.17
CA VAL A 296 -8.50 5.98 -25.36
C VAL A 296 -7.67 5.52 -26.56
N LYS A 297 -6.50 6.13 -26.78
CA LYS A 297 -5.63 5.81 -27.93
C LYS A 297 -5.02 4.41 -27.86
N ASN A 298 -4.53 4.00 -26.69
CA ASN A 298 -3.76 2.76 -26.54
C ASN A 298 -4.58 1.60 -25.98
N CYS A 299 -5.61 1.89 -25.18
CA CYS A 299 -6.38 0.90 -24.41
C CYS A 299 -7.89 0.99 -24.64
N GLY A 300 -8.34 1.66 -25.72
CA GLY A 300 -9.76 1.92 -25.95
C GLY A 300 -10.67 0.69 -25.88
N ARG A 301 -10.21 -0.47 -26.38
CA ARG A 301 -10.95 -1.74 -26.28
C ARG A 301 -11.13 -2.19 -24.84
N GLN A 302 -10.05 -2.19 -24.05
CA GLN A 302 -10.07 -2.60 -22.65
C GLN A 302 -10.88 -1.62 -21.80
N VAL A 303 -10.78 -0.32 -22.08
CA VAL A 303 -11.62 0.73 -21.46
C VAL A 303 -13.10 0.45 -21.73
N MET A 304 -13.48 0.23 -22.99
CA MET A 304 -14.88 -0.07 -23.35
C MET A 304 -15.38 -1.37 -22.72
N ASN A 305 -14.58 -2.43 -22.75
CA ASN A 305 -14.94 -3.69 -22.10
C ASN A 305 -15.17 -3.52 -20.60
N CYS A 306 -14.31 -2.77 -19.91
CA CYS A 306 -14.47 -2.46 -18.50
C CYS A 306 -15.73 -1.65 -18.21
N LEU A 307 -16.06 -0.65 -19.05
CA LEU A 307 -17.28 0.14 -18.90
C LEU A 307 -18.55 -0.68 -19.16
N LEU A 308 -18.48 -1.74 -19.96
CA LEU A 308 -19.60 -2.64 -20.20
C LEU A 308 -19.72 -3.73 -19.12
N ASP A 309 -18.62 -4.11 -18.48
CA ASP A 309 -18.59 -5.08 -17.38
C ASP A 309 -19.11 -4.45 -16.06
N PRO A 310 -20.15 -5.03 -15.42
CA PRO A 310 -20.67 -4.51 -14.15
C PRO A 310 -19.65 -4.50 -13.01
N ASN A 311 -18.80 -5.53 -12.91
CA ASN A 311 -17.82 -5.63 -11.82
C ASN A 311 -16.69 -4.61 -12.02
N CYS A 312 -16.14 -4.51 -13.22
CA CYS A 312 -15.10 -3.54 -13.53
C CYS A 312 -15.59 -2.09 -13.30
N ARG A 313 -16.83 -1.75 -13.72
CA ARG A 313 -17.42 -0.44 -13.39
C ARG A 313 -17.54 -0.19 -11.89
N LYS A 314 -18.02 -1.18 -11.12
CA LYS A 314 -18.11 -1.05 -9.66
C LYS A 314 -16.74 -0.87 -9.02
N ALA A 315 -15.73 -1.59 -9.50
CA ALA A 315 -14.34 -1.42 -9.07
C ALA A 315 -13.86 0.02 -9.31
N LEU A 316 -14.01 0.54 -10.53
CA LEU A 316 -13.60 1.91 -10.85
C LEU A 316 -14.37 2.96 -10.05
N GLN A 317 -15.68 2.76 -9.83
CA GLN A 317 -16.49 3.67 -9.02
C GLN A 317 -16.03 3.68 -7.55
N CYS A 318 -15.76 2.50 -6.99
CA CYS A 318 -15.26 2.34 -5.63
C CYS A 318 -13.87 2.99 -5.46
N LEU A 319 -12.93 2.72 -6.37
CA LEU A 319 -11.58 3.30 -6.34
C LEU A 319 -11.59 4.83 -6.43
N ASN A 320 -12.52 5.41 -7.18
CA ASN A 320 -12.68 6.86 -7.26
C ASN A 320 -13.20 7.49 -5.95
N GLN A 321 -13.79 6.70 -5.06
CA GLN A 321 -14.24 7.16 -3.74
C GLN A 321 -13.14 7.00 -2.67
N CYS A 322 -12.21 6.05 -2.83
CA CYS A 322 -11.07 5.88 -1.93
C CYS A 322 -10.06 7.02 -2.05
N SER A 323 -9.56 7.57 -0.94
CA SER A 323 -8.38 8.44 -0.99
C SER A 323 -7.23 7.75 -1.77
N PRO A 324 -6.50 8.45 -2.66
CA PRO A 324 -5.52 7.81 -3.54
C PRO A 324 -4.42 7.02 -2.79
N VAL A 325 -4.14 7.42 -1.56
CA VAL A 325 -3.13 6.83 -0.68
C VAL A 325 -3.70 5.83 0.33
N ASP A 326 -5.02 5.64 0.37
CA ASP A 326 -5.69 4.69 1.25
C ASP A 326 -5.58 3.29 0.66
N GLN A 327 -4.48 2.61 0.96
CA GLN A 327 -4.18 1.29 0.41
C GLN A 327 -5.23 0.25 0.80
N VAL A 328 -5.79 0.34 2.02
CA VAL A 328 -6.83 -0.58 2.52
C VAL A 328 -8.10 -0.44 1.68
N CYS A 329 -8.58 0.78 1.47
CA CYS A 329 -9.75 1.04 0.65
C CYS A 329 -9.55 0.58 -0.79
N ASN A 330 -8.40 0.95 -1.40
CA ASN A 330 -8.09 0.59 -2.77
C ASN A 330 -8.04 -0.92 -2.98
N TYR A 331 -7.31 -1.62 -2.11
CA TYR A 331 -7.19 -3.07 -2.18
C TYR A 331 -8.56 -3.75 -1.99
N LYS A 332 -9.35 -3.31 -1.01
CA LYS A 332 -10.68 -3.86 -0.75
C LYS A 332 -11.63 -3.66 -1.93
N CYS A 333 -11.59 -2.51 -2.62
CA CYS A 333 -12.35 -2.31 -3.86
C CYS A 333 -11.96 -3.31 -4.95
N ILE A 334 -10.65 -3.48 -5.20
CA ILE A 334 -10.14 -4.40 -6.22
C ILE A 334 -10.54 -5.84 -5.89
N ALA A 335 -10.26 -6.30 -4.67
CA ALA A 335 -10.54 -7.67 -4.26
C ALA A 335 -12.04 -7.98 -4.18
N SER A 336 -12.90 -6.98 -3.97
CA SER A 336 -14.37 -7.18 -3.97
C SER A 336 -14.96 -7.35 -5.37
N TYR A 337 -14.31 -6.78 -6.40
CA TYR A 337 -14.83 -6.73 -7.77
C TYR A 337 -13.86 -7.33 -8.80
N GLU A 338 -12.85 -8.06 -8.34
CA GLU A 338 -11.83 -8.72 -9.15
C GLU A 338 -12.47 -9.52 -10.29
N SER A 339 -12.05 -9.23 -11.52
CA SER A 339 -12.52 -9.90 -12.73
C SER A 339 -11.41 -9.90 -13.80
N PRO A 340 -11.43 -10.85 -14.75
CA PRO A 340 -10.47 -10.84 -15.87
C PRO A 340 -10.52 -9.55 -16.69
N ILE A 341 -11.70 -8.92 -16.80
CA ILE A 341 -11.86 -7.65 -17.53
C ILE A 341 -11.17 -6.49 -16.79
N LEU A 342 -11.28 -6.45 -15.45
CA LEU A 342 -10.56 -5.48 -14.63
C LEU A 342 -9.05 -5.69 -14.73
N GLU A 343 -8.59 -6.93 -14.71
CA GLU A 343 -7.17 -7.27 -14.89
C GLU A 343 -6.65 -6.80 -16.26
N GLU A 344 -7.36 -7.09 -17.35
CA GLU A 344 -6.97 -6.65 -18.70
C GLU A 344 -6.93 -5.12 -18.82
N PHE A 345 -7.89 -4.44 -18.21
CA PHE A 345 -7.95 -2.99 -18.14
C PHE A 345 -6.72 -2.42 -17.42
N SER A 346 -6.46 -2.87 -16.19
CA SER A 346 -5.34 -2.44 -15.37
C SER A 346 -4.00 -2.74 -16.04
N LEU A 347 -3.86 -3.93 -16.64
CA LEU A 347 -2.67 -4.32 -17.39
C LEU A 347 -2.39 -3.39 -18.57
N CYS A 348 -3.42 -2.99 -19.32
CA CYS A 348 -3.23 -2.08 -20.43
C CYS A 348 -2.87 -0.66 -19.94
N VAL A 349 -3.71 -0.11 -19.07
CA VAL A 349 -3.67 1.30 -18.67
C VAL A 349 -2.45 1.60 -17.79
N LEU A 350 -2.16 0.75 -16.80
CA LEU A 350 -1.08 0.96 -15.84
C LEU A 350 0.21 0.30 -16.33
N GLN A 351 0.17 -0.99 -16.63
CA GLN A 351 1.40 -1.76 -16.80
C GLN A 351 2.04 -1.64 -18.18
N LYS A 352 1.26 -1.64 -19.26
CA LYS A 352 1.78 -1.61 -20.63
C LYS A 352 2.03 -0.19 -21.13
N HIS A 353 1.13 0.74 -20.84
CA HIS A 353 1.19 2.10 -21.36
C HIS A 353 1.45 3.17 -20.30
N ASN A 354 1.39 2.82 -19.00
CA ASN A 354 1.55 3.74 -17.87
C ASN A 354 0.85 5.08 -18.11
N CYS A 355 -0.43 5.05 -18.49
CA CYS A 355 -1.17 6.24 -18.87
C CYS A 355 -1.36 7.23 -17.71
N LEU A 356 -1.12 6.80 -16.46
CA LEU A 356 -1.13 7.66 -15.27
C LEU A 356 0.23 8.30 -14.98
N ASP A 357 1.29 7.92 -15.72
CA ASP A 357 2.68 8.38 -15.52
C ASP A 357 3.15 8.24 -14.06
N LEU A 358 2.85 7.09 -13.46
CA LEU A 358 3.22 6.77 -12.09
C LEU A 358 4.51 5.96 -12.05
N ASP A 359 5.32 6.23 -11.04
CA ASP A 359 6.57 5.52 -10.77
C ASP A 359 6.85 5.54 -9.26
N ALA A 360 6.67 4.39 -8.61
CA ALA A 360 7.05 4.18 -7.21
C ALA A 360 8.21 3.20 -7.07
N LYS A 361 9.16 3.55 -6.20
CA LYS A 361 10.32 2.71 -5.90
C LYS A 361 10.05 1.86 -4.67
N ILE A 362 10.68 0.69 -4.61
CA ILE A 362 10.72 -0.11 -3.39
C ILE A 362 11.45 0.73 -2.33
N PRO A 363 10.87 0.94 -1.13
CA PRO A 363 11.53 1.68 -0.07
C PRO A 363 12.83 1.00 0.38
N GLU A 364 13.91 1.78 0.51
CA GLU A 364 15.20 1.28 1.01
C GLU A 364 15.31 1.31 2.54
N LYS A 365 14.40 2.04 3.20
CA LYS A 365 14.34 2.20 4.65
C LYS A 365 13.01 1.65 5.20
N PRO A 366 12.99 1.05 6.39
CA PRO A 366 14.16 0.75 7.23
C PRO A 366 15.03 -0.36 6.64
N ASN A 367 16.34 -0.34 6.92
CA ASN A 367 17.24 -1.40 6.50
C ASN A 367 17.20 -2.54 7.52
N VAL A 368 16.45 -3.59 7.19
CA VAL A 368 16.28 -4.76 8.07
C VAL A 368 17.28 -5.84 7.71
N THR A 369 18.12 -6.21 8.68
CA THR A 369 19.15 -7.23 8.53
C THR A 369 18.55 -8.63 8.68
N PRO A 370 18.90 -9.61 7.81
CA PRO A 370 18.45 -10.99 7.95
C PRO A 370 19.05 -11.64 9.20
N MET A 371 18.38 -12.66 9.74
CA MET A 371 19.03 -13.57 10.69
C MET A 371 20.25 -14.24 10.04
N VAL A 372 21.31 -14.44 10.83
CA VAL A 372 22.60 -14.96 10.32
C VAL A 372 22.80 -16.42 10.70
N ASN A 373 22.24 -16.86 11.82
CA ASN A 373 22.42 -18.22 12.33
C ASN A 373 21.06 -18.87 12.62
N PHE A 374 20.98 -20.19 12.48
CA PHE A 374 19.85 -21.01 12.93
C PHE A 374 20.39 -22.28 13.59
N ARG A 375 20.02 -22.55 14.85
CA ARG A 375 20.55 -23.69 15.64
C ARG A 375 22.08 -23.74 15.61
N ASP A 376 22.71 -22.61 15.93
CA ASP A 376 24.17 -22.39 15.93
C ASP A 376 24.92 -22.59 14.60
N GLN A 377 24.20 -22.77 13.49
CA GLN A 377 24.79 -22.91 12.15
C GLN A 377 24.59 -21.63 11.33
N ILE A 378 25.60 -21.27 10.54
CA ILE A 378 25.51 -20.14 9.60
C ILE A 378 24.41 -20.43 8.58
N LEU A 379 23.49 -19.48 8.41
CA LEU A 379 22.35 -19.62 7.52
C LEU A 379 22.83 -19.70 6.06
N SER A 380 22.55 -20.83 5.41
CA SER A 380 22.72 -20.99 3.97
C SER A 380 21.43 -20.61 3.22
N HIS A 381 21.51 -20.44 1.90
CA HIS A 381 20.31 -20.18 1.09
C HIS A 381 19.31 -21.36 1.11
N ASP A 382 19.80 -22.59 1.15
CA ASP A 382 18.95 -23.77 1.20
C ASP A 382 18.23 -23.87 2.55
N MET A 383 18.94 -23.58 3.66
CA MET A 383 18.33 -23.47 4.99
C MET A 383 17.30 -22.35 5.05
N ALA A 384 17.60 -21.16 4.51
CA ALA A 384 16.67 -20.04 4.49
C ALA A 384 15.37 -20.35 3.72
N GLU A 385 15.47 -21.06 2.59
CA GLU A 385 14.30 -21.56 1.87
C GLU A 385 13.53 -22.59 2.72
N ASP A 386 14.21 -23.49 3.43
CA ASP A 386 13.56 -24.47 4.30
C ASP A 386 12.84 -23.82 5.50
N LEU A 387 13.38 -22.74 6.05
CA LEU A 387 12.69 -21.92 7.07
C LEU A 387 11.37 -21.34 6.53
N PHE A 388 11.36 -20.90 5.27
CA PHE A 388 10.12 -20.49 4.62
C PHE A 388 9.18 -21.67 4.35
N VAL A 389 9.68 -22.82 3.87
CA VAL A 389 8.86 -24.03 3.67
C VAL A 389 8.16 -24.42 4.98
N GLY A 390 8.81 -24.23 6.13
CA GLY A 390 8.18 -24.31 7.44
C GLY A 390 7.54 -25.67 7.68
N TRP A 391 6.26 -25.67 8.05
CA TRP A 391 5.50 -26.89 8.38
C TRP A 391 4.95 -27.66 7.18
N LEU A 392 5.12 -27.15 5.96
CA LEU A 392 4.52 -27.73 4.77
C LEU A 392 5.09 -29.14 4.54
N GLY A 393 4.21 -30.13 4.39
CA GLY A 393 4.55 -31.55 4.29
C GLY A 393 4.21 -32.33 5.55
N ASN A 394 4.35 -31.73 6.73
CA ASN A 394 3.72 -32.23 7.95
C ASN A 394 2.29 -31.69 8.08
N LEU A 395 2.07 -30.47 7.58
CA LEU A 395 0.77 -29.80 7.42
C LEU A 395 0.55 -29.42 5.95
N ASP A 396 -0.68 -28.99 5.63
CA ASP A 396 -1.05 -28.50 4.29
C ASP A 396 -0.56 -27.07 4.00
N TRP A 397 0.12 -26.43 4.95
CA TRP A 397 0.66 -25.08 4.84
C TRP A 397 2.06 -24.94 5.45
N SER A 398 2.81 -23.94 5.01
CA SER A 398 4.10 -23.59 5.60
C SER A 398 3.93 -22.89 6.94
N TRP A 399 3.08 -21.86 6.93
CA TRP A 399 2.88 -20.94 8.05
C TRP A 399 1.46 -20.36 8.01
N ARG A 400 0.88 -20.07 9.18
CA ARG A 400 -0.31 -19.21 9.32
C ARG A 400 0.11 -17.84 9.79
N VAL A 401 -0.46 -16.78 9.21
CA VAL A 401 -0.20 -15.42 9.67
C VAL A 401 -1.00 -15.18 10.95
N VAL A 402 -0.29 -14.71 11.98
CA VAL A 402 -0.83 -14.36 13.29
C VAL A 402 -1.25 -12.90 13.30
N ALA A 403 -0.34 -12.04 12.83
CA ALA A 403 -0.52 -10.61 12.76
C ALA A 403 0.44 -10.01 11.73
N GLY A 404 0.15 -8.82 11.22
CA GLY A 404 1.12 -8.08 10.41
C GLY A 404 0.95 -6.58 10.49
N GLN A 405 1.97 -5.85 10.03
CA GLN A 405 2.07 -4.41 10.24
C GLN A 405 1.24 -3.60 9.24
N ASN A 406 1.09 -4.06 8.00
CA ASN A 406 0.36 -3.31 6.99
C ASN A 406 -1.07 -3.88 6.84
N PRO A 407 -2.11 -3.19 7.32
CA PRO A 407 -3.46 -3.72 7.31
C PRO A 407 -4.01 -3.93 5.89
N ALA A 408 -3.45 -3.27 4.87
CA ALA A 408 -3.89 -3.44 3.48
C ALA A 408 -3.45 -4.78 2.88
N TYR A 409 -2.39 -5.40 3.41
CA TYR A 409 -1.76 -6.61 2.85
C TYR A 409 -1.65 -7.77 3.84
N ASP A 410 -1.74 -7.48 5.15
CA ASP A 410 -1.48 -8.45 6.20
C ASP A 410 -2.71 -8.75 7.08
N GLN A 411 -3.76 -7.91 7.04
CA GLN A 411 -4.95 -8.10 7.89
C GLN A 411 -6.11 -8.75 7.12
N PHE A 412 -5.92 -10.00 6.74
CA PHE A 412 -6.94 -10.81 6.08
C PHE A 412 -7.36 -11.98 6.97
N PRO A 413 -8.66 -12.23 7.16
CA PRO A 413 -9.10 -13.44 7.85
C PRO A 413 -8.49 -14.69 7.20
N CYS A 414 -8.11 -15.65 8.02
CA CYS A 414 -7.61 -16.95 7.61
C CYS A 414 -6.52 -16.88 6.53
N GLN A 415 -5.31 -16.48 6.92
CA GLN A 415 -4.20 -16.30 6.00
C GLN A 415 -3.15 -17.40 6.15
N TYR A 416 -3.02 -18.22 5.10
CA TYR A 416 -2.02 -19.27 4.96
C TYR A 416 -0.91 -18.81 4.01
N GLN A 417 0.30 -19.27 4.29
CA GLN A 417 1.45 -19.10 3.43
C GLN A 417 1.94 -20.47 2.95
N LEU A 418 2.15 -20.59 1.64
CA LEU A 418 2.72 -21.78 1.02
C LEU A 418 4.06 -21.41 0.38
N PHE A 419 5.14 -22.03 0.83
CA PHE A 419 6.46 -21.89 0.23
C PHE A 419 6.96 -23.24 -0.23
N TYR A 420 7.36 -23.35 -1.50
CA TYR A 420 7.78 -24.63 -2.05
C TYR A 420 8.69 -24.49 -3.26
N ARG A 421 9.48 -25.53 -3.54
CA ARG A 421 10.34 -25.61 -4.70
C ARG A 421 9.58 -26.19 -5.88
N GLY A 422 9.69 -25.55 -7.03
CA GLY A 422 9.09 -26.03 -8.28
C GLY A 422 9.89 -27.19 -8.91
N LYS A 423 9.30 -27.76 -9.97
CA LYS A 423 9.91 -28.83 -10.78
C LYS A 423 11.24 -28.40 -11.41
N ALA A 424 11.32 -27.17 -11.92
CA ALA A 424 12.54 -26.63 -12.51
C ALA A 424 13.63 -26.38 -11.45
N ARG A 425 14.89 -26.64 -11.80
CA ARG A 425 16.04 -26.39 -10.92
C ARG A 425 16.12 -24.91 -10.55
N GLY A 426 16.27 -24.61 -9.26
CA GLY A 426 16.32 -23.24 -8.74
C GLY A 426 14.98 -22.50 -8.76
N SER A 427 13.87 -23.21 -8.98
CA SER A 427 12.54 -22.62 -8.90
C SER A 427 12.03 -22.66 -7.47
N PHE A 428 11.67 -21.50 -6.92
CA PHE A 428 11.02 -21.36 -5.62
C PHE A 428 9.80 -20.46 -5.76
N TRP A 429 8.71 -20.82 -5.08
CA TRP A 429 7.40 -20.19 -5.19
C TRP A 429 6.85 -19.86 -3.82
N TYR A 430 6.13 -18.76 -3.76
CA TYR A 430 5.34 -18.34 -2.61
C TYR A 430 3.89 -18.16 -3.06
N GLU A 431 2.96 -18.76 -2.35
CA GLU A 431 1.53 -18.59 -2.59
C GLU A 431 0.80 -18.26 -1.29
N PRO A 432 0.45 -16.98 -1.06
CA PRO A 432 -0.48 -16.64 0.01
C PRO A 432 -1.89 -17.06 -0.39
N VAL A 433 -2.59 -17.67 0.55
CA VAL A 433 -4.00 -18.06 0.46
C VAL A 433 -4.74 -17.41 1.61
N PHE A 434 -5.71 -16.53 1.33
CA PHE A 434 -6.34 -15.69 2.35
C PHE A 434 -7.79 -15.41 2.02
N GLN A 435 -8.61 -15.12 3.04
CA GLN A 435 -9.96 -14.64 2.81
C GLN A 435 -10.01 -13.12 2.73
N VAL A 436 -10.87 -12.61 1.87
CA VAL A 436 -11.20 -11.19 1.82
C VAL A 436 -12.66 -11.01 2.18
N LYS A 437 -12.94 -10.11 3.12
CA LYS A 437 -14.29 -9.61 3.36
C LYS A 437 -14.64 -8.55 2.33
N THR A 438 -15.47 -8.91 1.36
CA THR A 438 -15.91 -8.03 0.29
C THR A 438 -16.76 -6.87 0.83
N LEU A 439 -16.97 -5.84 0.01
CA LEU A 439 -17.79 -4.68 0.37
C LEU A 439 -19.26 -5.05 0.65
N ASP A 440 -19.78 -6.13 0.07
CA ASP A 440 -21.11 -6.70 0.37
C ASP A 440 -21.09 -7.67 1.57
N GLY A 441 -19.96 -7.79 2.27
CA GLY A 441 -19.82 -8.53 3.52
C GLY A 441 -19.55 -10.03 3.38
N LYS A 442 -19.38 -10.54 2.16
CA LYS A 442 -19.07 -11.95 1.89
C LYS A 442 -17.59 -12.24 2.13
N LEU A 443 -17.27 -13.45 2.56
CA LEU A 443 -15.91 -13.95 2.61
C LEU A 443 -15.60 -14.70 1.32
N VAL A 444 -14.50 -14.33 0.66
CA VAL A 444 -14.04 -14.98 -0.57
C VAL A 444 -12.57 -15.36 -0.44
N TRP A 445 -12.23 -16.59 -0.84
CA TRP A 445 -10.84 -17.04 -0.88
C TRP A 445 -10.09 -16.41 -2.05
N ARG A 446 -8.89 -15.92 -1.79
CA ARG A 446 -7.93 -15.42 -2.76
C ARG A 446 -6.63 -16.19 -2.63
N ARG A 447 -6.00 -16.43 -3.78
CA ARG A 447 -4.71 -17.11 -3.89
C ARG A 447 -3.88 -16.35 -4.92
N ARG A 448 -2.64 -16.04 -4.57
CA ARG A 448 -1.68 -15.36 -5.46
C ARG A 448 -0.46 -16.24 -5.64
N LYS A 449 0.25 -16.07 -6.75
CA LYS A 449 1.43 -16.88 -7.07
C LYS A 449 2.64 -16.02 -7.38
N TYR A 450 3.56 -15.97 -6.42
CA TYR A 450 4.79 -15.20 -6.48
C TYR A 450 5.93 -16.09 -6.93
N ARG A 451 6.70 -15.60 -7.90
CA ARG A 451 8.03 -16.17 -8.17
C ARG A 451 9.00 -15.61 -7.13
N VAL A 452 9.74 -16.51 -6.48
CA VAL A 452 10.76 -16.15 -5.49
C VAL A 452 12.15 -16.39 -6.07
N LYS A 453 13.05 -15.44 -5.84
CA LYS A 453 14.48 -15.56 -6.15
C LYS A 453 15.30 -15.24 -4.90
N ARG A 454 16.38 -15.98 -4.68
CA ARG A 454 17.36 -15.67 -3.64
C ARG A 454 17.91 -14.26 -3.82
N GLY A 455 18.04 -13.53 -2.70
CA GLY A 455 18.83 -12.31 -2.61
C GLY A 455 20.33 -12.61 -2.58
N LYS A 456 21.14 -11.58 -2.38
CA LYS A 456 22.60 -11.73 -2.32
C LYS A 456 23.07 -12.37 -1.02
N VAL A 457 22.34 -12.16 0.06
CA VAL A 457 22.65 -12.67 1.40
C VAL A 457 21.63 -13.76 1.74
N ALA A 458 22.05 -14.83 2.42
CA ALA A 458 21.12 -15.83 2.94
C ALA A 458 20.08 -15.16 3.87
N GLY A 459 18.84 -15.64 3.84
CA GLY A 459 17.73 -15.00 4.54
C GLY A 459 17.11 -13.79 3.81
N THR A 460 17.58 -13.42 2.62
CA THR A 460 16.98 -12.35 1.80
C THR A 460 16.50 -12.85 0.45
N PHE A 461 15.42 -12.26 -0.07
CA PHE A 461 14.72 -12.75 -1.26
C PHE A 461 14.04 -11.64 -2.06
N ASN A 462 13.92 -11.85 -3.38
CA ASN A 462 13.16 -10.99 -4.28
C ASN A 462 11.91 -11.74 -4.76
N PHE A 463 10.75 -11.18 -4.49
CA PHE A 463 9.44 -11.72 -4.87
C PHE A 463 8.89 -10.89 -6.03
N SER A 464 8.21 -11.54 -6.96
CA SER A 464 7.57 -10.88 -8.09
C SER A 464 6.26 -11.57 -8.46
N VAL A 465 5.21 -10.77 -8.64
CA VAL A 465 3.87 -11.22 -9.03
C VAL A 465 3.28 -10.25 -10.04
N LEU A 466 2.47 -10.77 -10.96
CA LEU A 466 1.50 -9.97 -11.70
C LEU A 466 0.15 -10.21 -11.02
N ASP A 467 -0.35 -9.20 -10.30
CA ASP A 467 -1.63 -9.29 -9.61
C ASP A 467 -2.57 -8.20 -10.11
N ASN A 468 -3.80 -8.57 -10.46
CA ASN A 468 -4.82 -7.66 -10.99
C ASN A 468 -4.30 -6.74 -12.13
N GLY A 469 -3.39 -7.26 -12.96
CA GLY A 469 -2.82 -6.55 -14.10
C GLY A 469 -1.64 -5.63 -13.76
N VAL A 470 -1.19 -5.60 -12.51
CA VAL A 470 -0.06 -4.77 -12.07
C VAL A 470 1.07 -5.65 -11.54
N VAL A 471 2.28 -5.41 -12.01
CA VAL A 471 3.46 -6.11 -11.46
C VAL A 471 3.82 -5.48 -10.13
N SER A 472 3.86 -6.31 -9.08
CA SER A 472 4.50 -5.96 -7.83
C SER A 472 5.84 -6.68 -7.70
N ASN A 473 6.84 -5.96 -7.19
CA ASN A 473 8.12 -6.52 -6.81
C ASN A 473 8.39 -6.18 -5.35
N GLU A 474 8.88 -7.18 -4.61
CA GLU A 474 9.09 -7.07 -3.17
C GLU A 474 10.43 -7.66 -2.80
N TYR A 475 11.02 -7.11 -1.75
CA TYR A 475 12.23 -7.59 -1.11
C TYR A 475 11.87 -8.07 0.29
N TRP A 476 12.12 -9.35 0.55
CA TRP A 476 11.75 -10.03 1.79
C TRP A 476 13.00 -10.43 2.56
N THR A 477 12.93 -10.30 3.88
CA THR A 477 13.99 -10.62 4.82
C THR A 477 13.42 -11.52 5.92
N ILE A 478 14.06 -12.68 6.14
CA ILE A 478 13.81 -13.51 7.33
C ILE A 478 14.50 -12.82 8.51
N VAL A 479 13.69 -12.27 9.42
CA VAL A 479 14.19 -11.47 10.54
C VAL A 479 14.60 -12.38 11.67
N ASP A 480 13.72 -13.32 12.02
CA ASP A 480 13.95 -14.37 13.00
C ASP A 480 12.97 -15.52 12.79
N VAL A 481 13.36 -16.73 13.18
CA VAL A 481 12.52 -17.93 13.24
C VAL A 481 12.89 -18.70 14.50
N CYS A 482 11.90 -19.06 15.30
CA CYS A 482 12.14 -19.86 16.50
C CYS A 482 12.71 -21.23 16.13
N GLU A 483 13.61 -21.77 16.94
CA GLU A 483 14.39 -22.96 16.58
C GLU A 483 13.51 -24.20 16.43
N ASP A 484 12.38 -24.24 17.11
CA ASP A 484 11.35 -25.27 17.07
C ASP A 484 10.25 -25.01 16.02
N PHE A 485 10.39 -23.93 15.22
CA PHE A 485 9.39 -23.49 14.25
C PHE A 485 8.03 -23.10 14.87
N SER A 486 7.98 -22.78 16.17
CA SER A 486 6.76 -22.27 16.81
C SER A 486 6.28 -20.96 16.18
N TRP A 487 7.20 -20.06 15.84
CA TRP A 487 6.91 -18.81 15.15
C TRP A 487 8.05 -18.35 14.24
N GLY A 488 7.73 -17.44 13.31
CA GLY A 488 8.68 -16.72 12.48
C GLY A 488 8.25 -15.27 12.23
N LEU A 489 9.20 -14.38 11.98
CA LEU A 489 8.96 -12.99 11.62
C LEU A 489 9.64 -12.68 10.30
N PHE A 490 8.85 -12.25 9.31
CA PHE A 490 9.33 -11.91 7.98
C PHE A 490 9.02 -10.45 7.68
N HIS A 491 10.04 -9.67 7.33
CA HIS A 491 9.90 -8.27 6.92
C HIS A 491 9.88 -8.18 5.40
N TYR A 492 9.11 -7.24 4.85
CA TYR A 492 9.07 -6.97 3.43
C TYR A 492 9.03 -5.47 3.11
N SER A 493 9.61 -5.12 1.97
CA SER A 493 9.47 -3.82 1.32
C SER A 493 9.07 -4.05 -0.14
N GLY A 494 8.01 -3.43 -0.61
CA GLY A 494 7.45 -3.68 -1.94
C GLY A 494 7.01 -2.43 -2.66
N ALA A 495 6.85 -2.57 -3.98
CA ALA A 495 6.25 -1.53 -4.80
C ALA A 495 5.50 -2.10 -6.00
N ALA A 496 4.26 -1.64 -6.15
CA ALA A 496 3.51 -1.71 -7.40
C ALA A 496 3.82 -0.45 -8.21
N ARG A 497 5.01 -0.45 -8.82
CA ARG A 497 5.67 0.75 -9.40
C ARG A 497 4.76 1.59 -10.28
N VAL A 498 4.08 0.95 -11.24
CA VAL A 498 3.21 1.61 -12.23
C VAL A 498 1.83 1.98 -11.68
N ALA A 499 1.49 1.52 -10.47
CA ALA A 499 0.35 2.00 -9.70
C ALA A 499 0.76 3.13 -8.73
N GLY A 500 2.05 3.50 -8.70
CA GLY A 500 2.58 4.53 -7.82
C GLY A 500 2.56 4.16 -6.34
N GLN A 501 2.38 2.88 -6.00
CA GLN A 501 2.31 2.43 -4.62
C GLN A 501 3.63 1.82 -4.17
N SER A 502 4.09 2.25 -3.00
CA SER A 502 5.19 1.65 -2.26
C SER A 502 4.72 1.32 -0.85
N TYR A 503 5.22 0.23 -0.29
CA TYR A 503 4.79 -0.25 1.01
C TYR A 503 5.91 -1.01 1.70
N THR A 504 5.81 -1.08 3.03
CA THR A 504 6.65 -1.89 3.90
C THR A 504 5.75 -2.58 4.90
N GLY A 505 6.25 -3.65 5.51
CA GLY A 505 5.56 -4.32 6.59
C GLY A 505 6.35 -5.49 7.13
N ALA A 506 5.77 -6.16 8.11
CA ALA A 506 6.25 -7.45 8.58
C ALA A 506 5.06 -8.33 8.93
N VAL A 507 5.21 -9.62 8.70
CA VAL A 507 4.23 -10.65 9.06
C VAL A 507 4.83 -11.54 10.15
N LEU A 508 4.13 -11.60 11.28
CA LEU A 508 4.35 -12.59 12.33
C LEU A 508 3.56 -13.83 11.95
N VAL A 509 4.24 -14.97 11.93
CA VAL A 509 3.65 -16.24 11.56
C VAL A 509 3.87 -17.29 12.64
N SER A 510 2.97 -18.26 12.71
CA SER A 510 3.08 -19.43 13.57
C SER A 510 2.51 -20.66 12.88
N ARG A 511 2.73 -21.82 13.49
CA ARG A 511 2.21 -23.09 12.99
C ARG A 511 0.68 -23.10 12.88
N ASN A 512 0.02 -22.66 13.95
CA ASN A 512 -1.42 -22.78 14.17
C ASN A 512 -2.16 -21.43 14.07
N GLY A 513 -1.46 -20.32 13.83
CA GLY A 513 -2.06 -18.99 13.73
C GLY A 513 -2.31 -18.33 15.08
N GLU A 514 -1.80 -18.91 16.17
CA GLU A 514 -1.82 -18.32 17.50
C GLU A 514 -0.58 -17.47 17.76
N TYR A 515 -0.73 -16.51 18.67
CA TYR A 515 0.36 -15.63 19.09
C TYR A 515 1.41 -16.40 19.90
N PRO A 516 2.71 -16.10 19.76
CA PRO A 516 3.76 -16.75 20.54
C PRO A 516 3.52 -16.68 22.06
N THR A 517 3.99 -17.72 22.77
CA THR A 517 3.84 -17.81 24.22
C THR A 517 4.60 -16.70 24.95
N ASN A 518 4.28 -16.46 26.23
CA ASN A 518 4.94 -15.42 27.04
C ASN A 518 6.46 -15.59 27.14
N ILE A 519 6.99 -16.82 27.01
CA ILE A 519 8.43 -17.09 27.08
C ILE A 519 9.16 -16.45 25.88
N ASP A 520 8.53 -16.46 24.71
CA ASP A 520 9.13 -15.97 23.47
C ASP A 520 8.91 -14.48 23.21
N LYS A 521 8.08 -13.80 24.01
CA LYS A 521 7.72 -12.39 23.80
C LYS A 521 8.93 -11.46 23.73
N ASN A 522 9.93 -11.65 24.59
CA ASN A 522 11.14 -10.83 24.57
C ASN A 522 11.93 -11.00 23.27
N ARG A 523 12.03 -12.24 22.75
CA ARG A 523 12.72 -12.51 21.49
C ARG A 523 11.95 -11.89 20.31
N LEU A 524 10.62 -12.00 20.33
CA LEU A 524 9.76 -11.36 19.35
C LEU A 524 9.92 -9.83 19.36
N TYR A 525 9.95 -9.19 20.53
CA TYR A 525 10.15 -7.74 20.65
C TYR A 525 11.49 -7.28 20.07
N LEU A 526 12.57 -8.02 20.35
CA LEU A 526 13.88 -7.74 19.76
C LEU A 526 13.88 -7.91 18.23
N ALA A 527 13.14 -8.90 17.72
CA ALA A 527 12.98 -9.11 16.28
C ALA A 527 12.17 -7.97 15.63
N LEU A 528 11.08 -7.51 16.27
CA LEU A 528 10.29 -6.37 15.81
C LEU A 528 11.08 -5.06 15.85
N ASP A 529 11.88 -4.83 16.89
CA ASP A 529 12.74 -3.65 17.00
C ASP A 529 13.78 -3.60 15.86
N ARG A 530 14.32 -4.75 15.42
CA ARG A 530 15.18 -4.84 14.23
C ARG A 530 14.47 -4.49 12.93
N CYS A 531 13.14 -4.62 12.89
CA CYS A 531 12.30 -4.13 11.78
C CYS A 531 11.93 -2.66 11.91
N CYS A 532 12.27 -2.02 13.03
CA CYS A 532 11.73 -0.73 13.45
C CYS A 532 10.18 -0.74 13.47
N ILE A 533 9.60 -1.83 13.99
CA ILE A 533 8.15 -1.99 14.16
C ILE A 533 7.89 -2.22 15.64
N LYS A 534 6.79 -1.68 16.16
CA LYS A 534 6.33 -1.95 17.54
C LYS A 534 5.20 -2.96 17.53
N GLU A 535 5.05 -3.73 18.63
CA GLU A 535 3.98 -4.72 18.75
C GLU A 535 2.58 -4.11 18.57
N TRP A 536 2.37 -2.89 19.07
CA TRP A 536 1.11 -2.16 18.94
C TRP A 536 0.78 -1.73 17.50
N GLU A 537 1.71 -1.87 16.57
CA GLU A 537 1.49 -1.64 15.13
C GLU A 537 1.04 -2.90 14.39
N LEU A 538 1.07 -4.06 15.04
CA LEU A 538 0.63 -5.32 14.44
C LEU A 538 -0.89 -5.43 14.50
N PHE A 539 -1.49 -5.69 13.36
CA PHE A 539 -2.90 -6.01 13.22
C PHE A 539 -3.09 -7.51 13.27
N ASP A 540 -3.92 -7.95 14.22
CA ASP A 540 -4.15 -9.38 14.43
C ASP A 540 -5.03 -9.95 13.31
N VAL A 541 -4.69 -11.16 12.88
CA VAL A 541 -5.43 -11.92 11.87
C VAL A 541 -6.45 -12.81 12.56
N ASP A 542 -7.72 -12.68 12.15
CA ASP A 542 -8.77 -13.59 12.60
C ASP A 542 -8.61 -14.96 11.94
N ASN A 543 -8.25 -15.94 12.76
CA ASN A 543 -7.93 -17.31 12.37
C ASN A 543 -9.01 -18.32 12.80
N CYS A 544 -10.20 -17.85 13.21
CA CYS A 544 -11.23 -18.67 13.85
C CYS A 544 -12.12 -19.49 12.90
N SER A 545 -12.24 -19.14 11.62
CA SER A 545 -13.23 -19.76 10.70
C SER A 545 -12.67 -19.98 9.30
N CYS A 546 -11.78 -20.95 9.16
CA CYS A 546 -10.96 -21.16 7.96
C CYS A 546 -11.35 -22.41 7.16
N GLU A 547 -12.65 -22.63 6.99
CA GLU A 547 -13.19 -23.78 6.26
C GLU A 547 -12.84 -23.71 4.77
N ASP A 548 -12.59 -24.90 4.20
CA ASP A 548 -12.37 -25.13 2.76
C ASP A 548 -11.30 -24.22 2.13
N ALA A 549 -10.21 -23.94 2.87
CA ALA A 549 -9.07 -23.20 2.33
C ALA A 549 -8.53 -23.92 1.07
N PRO A 550 -8.37 -23.23 -0.07
CA PRO A 550 -7.92 -23.83 -1.33
C PRO A 550 -6.41 -24.06 -1.32
N LEU A 551 -5.98 -24.97 -0.45
CA LEU A 551 -4.60 -25.39 -0.25
C LEU A 551 -4.19 -26.42 -1.30
N GLY A 552 -2.98 -26.96 -1.14
CA GLY A 552 -2.40 -27.93 -2.07
C GLY A 552 -1.39 -27.33 -3.04
N LEU A 553 -0.56 -28.20 -3.61
CA LEU A 553 0.61 -27.83 -4.38
C LEU A 553 0.54 -28.37 -5.81
N PRO A 554 1.21 -27.71 -6.78
CA PRO A 554 1.40 -28.28 -8.10
C PRO A 554 2.13 -29.62 -8.03
N GLU A 555 1.77 -30.55 -8.91
CA GLU A 555 2.45 -31.85 -9.01
C GLU A 555 3.97 -31.69 -9.26
N GLY A 556 4.77 -32.51 -8.57
CA GLY A 556 6.23 -32.45 -8.65
C GLY A 556 6.88 -31.31 -7.86
N SER A 557 6.12 -30.65 -6.98
CA SER A 557 6.68 -29.74 -5.98
C SER A 557 7.58 -30.49 -5.01
N ARG A 558 8.64 -29.82 -4.56
CA ARG A 558 9.57 -30.32 -3.54
C ARG A 558 9.56 -29.40 -2.34
N LEU A 559 9.69 -29.99 -1.16
CA LEU A 559 9.63 -29.31 0.12
C LEU A 559 11.05 -29.08 0.63
N HIS A 560 11.37 -29.51 1.85
CA HIS A 560 12.65 -29.32 2.51
C HIS A 560 13.83 -29.99 1.83
N THR A 561 15.03 -29.47 2.08
CA THR A 561 16.31 -30.02 1.56
C THR A 561 17.32 -30.38 2.65
N ILE A 562 17.37 -29.58 3.72
CA ILE A 562 18.32 -29.65 4.82
C ILE A 562 17.58 -29.67 6.15
N LEU A 563 16.69 -28.70 6.39
CA LEU A 563 15.97 -28.52 7.65
C LEU A 563 14.53 -28.99 7.51
N LYS A 564 14.01 -29.80 8.44
CA LYS A 564 12.59 -30.17 8.53
C LYS A 564 12.12 -29.99 9.99
N PRO A 565 10.91 -29.46 10.24
CA PRO A 565 10.32 -29.46 11.58
C PRO A 565 10.11 -30.90 12.09
N ASP A 566 10.26 -31.09 13.40
CA ASP A 566 10.06 -32.38 14.05
C ASP A 566 8.55 -32.67 14.17
N GLU A 567 8.13 -33.86 13.71
CA GLU A 567 6.72 -34.29 13.78
C GLU A 567 6.24 -34.50 15.23
N SER A 568 7.16 -34.82 16.15
CA SER A 568 6.81 -34.99 17.57
C SER A 568 6.29 -33.71 18.23
N MET A 569 6.66 -32.54 17.71
CA MET A 569 6.19 -31.23 18.16
C MET A 569 4.73 -30.93 17.76
N ILE A 570 4.13 -31.77 16.92
CA ILE A 570 2.71 -31.64 16.58
C ILE A 570 1.84 -32.23 17.69
N ALA A 571 2.32 -33.27 18.36
CA ALA A 571 1.59 -34.03 19.37
C ALA A 571 1.68 -33.44 20.78
N SER A 572 2.63 -32.54 21.06
CA SER A 572 2.81 -31.91 22.38
C SER A 572 1.77 -30.84 22.72
N ASP A 573 0.99 -30.39 21.73
CA ASP A 573 0.01 -29.30 21.85
C ASP A 573 -1.46 -29.79 21.76
N ALA A 574 -1.67 -31.11 21.67
CA ALA A 574 -2.99 -31.76 21.72
C ALA A 574 -3.18 -32.44 23.09
#